data_AF-A0A2E7UY16-F1
#
_entry.id   AF-A0A2E7UY16-F1
#
_cell.length_a   1.000
_cell.length_b   1.000
_cell.length_c   1.000
_cell.angle_alpha   90.00
_cell.angle_beta   90.00
_cell.angle_gamma   90.00
#
_symmetry.space_group_name_H-M   'P 1'
#
loop_
_entity.id
_entity.type
_entity.pdbx_description
1 polymer ?
#
loop_
_entity_poly.entity_id
_entity_poly.type
_entity_poly.pdbx_seq_one_letter_code
_entity_poly.pdbx_strand_id
1 'polypeptide(L)'
;MSSFFNASERAALANMPENDIVELAAELSVSVPATIQREALMEKVIVELARHVRVHGLPLSKWDEDDLQALTPEELAGLAGLVGVSASVPELLRAGKRAYKGYKNRKATSPIPLIIPTLLAALARYSVGNTSPKSSH
;
A
#
# COMPACT_ATOMS: atom_id res chain seq x y z
N MET A 1 -3.22 18.98 -6.99
CA MET A 1 -3.77 18.34 -5.76
C MET A 1 -4.05 16.90 -6.09
N SER A 2 -3.14 15.98 -5.77
CA SER A 2 -3.35 14.56 -5.98
C SER A 2 -3.69 13.92 -4.64
N SER A 3 -4.96 14.01 -4.24
CA SER A 3 -5.45 13.24 -3.10
C SER A 3 -5.68 11.81 -3.59
N PHE A 4 -4.82 10.89 -3.17
CA PHE A 4 -5.01 9.45 -3.46
C PHE A 4 -6.22 8.89 -2.72
N PHE A 5 -6.78 9.63 -1.77
CA PHE A 5 -7.85 9.21 -0.89
C PHE A 5 -9.20 9.77 -1.36
N ASN A 6 -10.21 8.92 -1.44
CA ASN A 6 -11.59 9.33 -1.64
C ASN A 6 -12.22 9.80 -0.30
N ALA A 7 -13.47 10.28 -0.34
CA ALA A 7 -14.14 10.79 0.86
C ALA A 7 -14.27 9.76 1.99
N SER A 8 -14.55 8.50 1.65
CA SER A 8 -14.67 7.40 2.63
C SER A 8 -13.33 7.09 3.28
N GLU A 9 -12.27 7.03 2.48
CA GLU A 9 -10.91 6.76 3.00
C GLU A 9 -10.38 7.92 3.84
N ARG A 10 -10.67 9.18 3.45
CA ARG A 10 -10.36 10.33 4.31
C ARG A 10 -11.08 10.24 5.66
N ALA A 11 -12.33 9.80 5.67
CA ALA A 11 -13.06 9.56 6.91
C ALA A 11 -12.43 8.42 7.72
N ALA A 12 -11.96 7.35 7.08
CA ALA A 12 -11.22 6.27 7.75
C ALA A 12 -9.90 6.78 8.37
N LEU A 13 -9.12 7.57 7.61
CA LEU A 13 -7.86 8.18 8.10
C LEU A 13 -8.08 9.14 9.26
N ALA A 14 -9.19 9.87 9.27
CA ALA A 14 -9.54 10.76 10.38
C ALA A 14 -9.79 9.98 11.69
N ASN A 15 -10.30 8.75 11.59
CA ASN A 15 -10.58 7.88 12.72
C ASN A 15 -9.43 6.93 13.10
N MET A 16 -8.39 6.82 12.25
CA MET A 16 -7.23 5.99 12.54
C MET A 16 -6.49 6.50 13.80
N PRO A 17 -6.03 5.66 14.72
CA PRO A 17 -5.20 6.10 15.83
C PRO A 17 -3.95 6.84 15.32
N GLU A 18 -3.59 7.95 15.97
CA GLU A 18 -2.40 8.71 15.55
C GLU A 18 -1.12 7.89 15.65
N ASN A 19 -1.03 7.05 16.68
CA ASN A 19 0.12 6.17 16.90
C ASN A 19 0.34 5.23 15.71
N ASP A 20 -0.73 4.65 15.14
CA ASP A 20 -0.63 3.75 13.98
C ASP A 20 -0.05 4.48 12.76
N ILE A 21 -0.47 5.74 12.55
CA ILE A 21 0.06 6.60 11.47
C ILE A 21 1.55 6.90 11.70
N VAL A 22 1.92 7.25 12.93
CA VAL A 22 3.31 7.59 13.30
C VAL A 22 4.21 6.36 13.21
N GLU A 23 3.77 5.19 13.69
CA GLU A 23 4.51 3.94 13.61
C GLU A 23 4.75 3.51 12.17
N LEU A 24 3.72 3.60 11.32
CA LEU A 24 3.84 3.29 9.91
C LEU A 24 4.80 4.27 9.21
N ALA A 25 4.69 5.57 9.49
CA ALA A 25 5.60 6.58 8.96
C ALA A 25 7.04 6.30 9.39
N ALA A 26 7.27 5.96 10.66
CA ALA A 26 8.59 5.61 11.18
C ALA A 26 9.16 4.36 10.50
N GLU A 27 8.36 3.30 10.32
CA GLU A 27 8.80 2.09 9.63
C GLU A 27 9.22 2.37 8.18
N LEU A 28 8.48 3.24 7.49
CA LEU A 28 8.77 3.65 6.12
C LEU A 28 9.77 4.80 6.02
N SER A 29 10.39 5.21 7.13
CA SER A 29 11.34 6.32 7.20
C SER A 29 10.79 7.65 6.66
N VAL A 30 9.48 7.86 6.82
CA VAL A 30 8.77 9.11 6.47
C VAL A 30 8.89 10.08 7.65
N SER A 31 9.34 11.30 7.39
CA SER A 31 9.45 12.34 8.41
C SER A 31 8.08 12.80 8.89
N VAL A 32 7.86 12.70 10.21
CA VAL A 32 6.63 13.15 10.88
C VAL A 32 6.79 14.62 11.29
N PRO A 33 5.94 15.53 10.79
CA PRO A 33 6.00 16.95 11.16
C PRO A 33 5.51 17.17 12.60
N ALA A 34 5.91 18.30 13.20
CA ALA A 34 5.49 18.70 14.55
C ALA A 34 3.96 18.86 14.69
N THR A 35 3.29 19.27 13.61
CA THR A 35 1.82 19.28 13.51
C THR A 35 1.40 18.25 12.46
N ILE A 36 0.74 17.18 12.90
CA ILE A 36 0.34 16.10 12.01
C ILE A 36 -0.88 16.52 11.18
N GLN A 37 -0.65 16.72 9.89
CA GLN A 37 -1.70 16.76 8.88
C GLN A 37 -1.84 15.35 8.29
N ARG A 38 -2.83 14.59 8.79
CA ARG A 38 -2.98 13.14 8.53
C ARG A 38 -2.98 12.80 7.05
N GLU A 39 -3.80 13.46 6.24
CA GLU A 39 -3.87 13.20 4.79
C GLU A 39 -2.51 13.44 4.11
N ALA A 40 -1.88 14.59 4.36
CA ALA A 40 -0.59 14.94 3.76
C ALA A 40 0.55 14.01 4.21
N LEU A 41 0.53 13.54 5.46
CA LEU A 41 1.49 12.53 5.93
C LEU A 41 1.23 11.18 5.26
N MET A 42 -0.05 10.79 5.15
CA MET A 42 -0.43 9.51 4.55
C MET A 42 -0.15 9.45 3.05
N GLU A 43 -0.24 10.57 2.33
CA GLU A 43 0.19 10.63 0.93
C GLU A 43 1.70 10.31 0.79
N LYS A 44 2.54 10.84 1.68
CA LYS A 44 3.98 10.53 1.70
C LYS A 44 4.22 9.07 2.08
N VAL A 45 3.45 8.55 3.03
CA VAL A 45 3.46 7.13 3.41
C VAL A 45 3.11 6.25 2.21
N ILE A 46 2.10 6.57 1.40
CA ILE A 46 1.76 5.79 0.19
C ILE A 46 2.94 5.74 -0.79
N VAL A 47 3.64 6.85 -1.00
CA VAL A 47 4.81 6.92 -1.89
C VAL A 47 5.94 6.00 -1.40
N GLU A 48 6.31 6.09 -0.13
CA GLU A 48 7.37 5.24 0.42
C GLU A 48 6.93 3.78 0.56
N LEU A 49 5.66 3.53 0.87
CA LEU A 49 5.07 2.20 0.89
C LEU A 49 5.19 1.55 -0.49
N ALA A 50 4.90 2.26 -1.57
CA ALA A 50 5.07 1.74 -2.92
C ALA A 50 6.53 1.36 -3.20
N ARG A 51 7.51 2.17 -2.76
CA ARG A 51 8.94 1.81 -2.89
C ARG A 51 9.29 0.59 -2.06
N HIS A 52 8.81 0.53 -0.82
CA HIS A 52 9.02 -0.60 0.08
C HIS A 52 8.44 -1.90 -0.51
N VAL A 53 7.22 -1.85 -1.07
CA VAL A 53 6.53 -2.96 -1.73
C VAL A 53 7.30 -3.48 -2.94
N ARG A 54 7.94 -2.62 -3.74
CA ARG A 54 8.78 -3.08 -4.88
C ARG A 54 9.93 -3.98 -4.44
N VAL A 55 10.45 -3.80 -3.22
CA VAL A 55 11.59 -4.55 -2.70
C VAL A 55 11.16 -5.77 -1.88
N HIS A 56 10.10 -5.62 -1.09
CA HIS A 56 9.68 -6.61 -0.10
C HIS A 56 8.40 -7.37 -0.47
N GLY A 57 7.71 -6.93 -1.52
CA GLY A 57 6.40 -7.40 -1.93
C GLY A 57 5.27 -6.73 -1.14
N LEU A 58 4.05 -6.86 -1.66
CA LEU A 58 2.83 -6.35 -1.01
C LEU A 58 2.23 -7.47 -0.15
N PRO A 59 2.26 -7.39 1.19
CA PRO A 59 1.68 -8.44 2.02
C PRO A 59 0.16 -8.46 1.86
N LEU A 60 -0.36 -9.53 1.28
CA LEU A 60 -1.80 -9.78 1.10
C LEU A 60 -2.15 -11.15 1.66
N SER A 61 -3.39 -11.28 2.08
CA SER A 61 -4.04 -12.48 2.60
C SER A 61 -5.30 -12.79 1.78
N LYS A 62 -5.91 -13.95 2.03
CA LYS A 62 -7.20 -14.30 1.39
C LYS A 62 -8.34 -13.32 1.71
N TRP A 63 -8.21 -12.54 2.77
CA TRP A 63 -9.24 -11.60 3.21
C TRP A 63 -9.23 -10.31 2.38
N ASP A 64 -8.15 -10.07 1.64
CA ASP A 64 -8.00 -8.92 0.75
C ASP A 64 -8.60 -9.19 -0.65
N GLU A 65 -9.21 -10.37 -0.87
CA GLU A 65 -9.75 -10.76 -2.18
C GLU A 65 -10.88 -9.81 -2.64
N ASP A 66 -11.82 -9.51 -1.75
CA ASP A 66 -12.95 -8.62 -2.07
C ASP A 66 -12.47 -7.20 -2.38
N ASP A 67 -11.49 -6.70 -1.62
CA ASP A 67 -10.90 -5.38 -1.85
C ASP A 67 -10.17 -5.32 -3.19
N LEU A 68 -9.45 -6.38 -3.57
CA LEU A 68 -8.79 -6.49 -4.87
C LEU A 68 -9.80 -6.59 -6.03
N GLN A 69 -10.92 -7.28 -5.84
CA GLN A 69 -11.99 -7.38 -6.83
C GLN A 69 -12.75 -6.06 -7.00
N ALA A 70 -12.79 -5.22 -5.96
CA ALA A 70 -13.40 -3.90 -6.01
C ALA A 70 -12.55 -2.86 -6.76
N LEU A 71 -11.27 -3.14 -7.03
CA LEU A 71 -10.40 -2.25 -7.80
C LEU A 71 -10.84 -2.18 -9.26
N THR A 72 -10.67 -1.00 -9.85
CA THR A 72 -10.76 -0.86 -11.30
C THR A 72 -9.68 -1.68 -12.00
N PRO A 73 -9.88 -2.08 -13.28
CA PRO A 73 -8.85 -2.80 -14.04
C PRO A 73 -7.49 -2.08 -14.09
N GLU A 74 -7.51 -0.75 -14.15
CA GLU A 74 -6.31 0.09 -14.17
C GLU A 74 -5.57 0.06 -12.83
N GLU A 75 -6.29 0.23 -11.72
CA GLU A 75 -5.75 0.13 -10.35
C GLU A 75 -5.15 -1.25 -10.08
N LEU A 76 -5.85 -2.32 -10.50
CA LEU A 76 -5.37 -3.69 -10.38
C LEU A 76 -4.08 -3.90 -11.19
N ALA A 77 -4.04 -3.38 -12.42
CA ALA A 77 -2.84 -3.43 -13.26
C ALA A 77 -1.68 -2.63 -12.65
N GLY A 78 -1.96 -1.47 -12.06
CA GLY A 78 -0.98 -0.66 -11.32
C GLY A 78 -0.35 -1.44 -10.17
N LEU A 79 -1.17 -2.07 -9.31
CA LEU A 79 -0.67 -2.91 -8.21
C LEU A 79 0.14 -4.10 -8.72
N ALA A 80 -0.34 -4.78 -9.78
CA ALA A 80 0.35 -5.92 -10.34
C ALA A 80 1.72 -5.54 -10.93
N GLY A 81 1.79 -4.38 -11.61
CA GLY A 81 3.06 -3.80 -12.06
C GLY A 81 3.99 -3.42 -10.90
N LEU A 82 3.44 -2.94 -9.78
CA LEU A 82 4.21 -2.60 -8.59
C LEU A 82 4.92 -3.81 -7.99
N VAL A 83 4.27 -4.98 -7.96
CA VAL A 83 4.83 -6.22 -7.41
C VAL A 83 5.47 -7.13 -8.46
N GLY A 84 5.37 -6.78 -9.74
CA GLY A 84 5.95 -7.53 -10.86
C GLY A 84 5.24 -8.84 -11.19
N VAL A 85 3.90 -8.89 -11.12
CA VAL A 85 3.08 -10.04 -11.51
C VAL A 85 2.02 -9.68 -12.54
N SER A 86 1.31 -10.66 -13.08
CA SER A 86 0.19 -10.43 -13.99
C SER A 86 -0.99 -9.77 -13.26
N ALA A 87 -1.71 -8.88 -13.95
CA ALA A 87 -2.87 -8.14 -13.44
C ALA A 87 -4.09 -9.05 -13.21
N SER A 88 -4.03 -9.87 -12.16
CA SER A 88 -5.12 -10.74 -11.74
C SER A 88 -5.11 -10.90 -10.22
N VAL A 89 -6.30 -10.98 -9.63
CA VAL A 89 -6.48 -11.18 -8.18
C VAL A 89 -5.76 -12.44 -7.69
N PRO A 90 -5.83 -13.61 -8.35
CA PRO A 90 -5.14 -14.81 -7.88
C PRO A 90 -3.61 -14.68 -7.86
N GLU A 91 -3.00 -14.01 -8.84
CA GLU A 91 -1.55 -13.79 -8.87
C GLU A 91 -1.10 -12.80 -7.79
N LEU A 92 -1.86 -11.73 -7.57
CA LEU A 92 -1.61 -10.77 -6.50
C LEU A 92 -1.70 -11.44 -5.12
N LEU A 93 -2.75 -12.23 -4.86
CA LEU A 93 -2.90 -12.98 -3.61
C LEU A 93 -1.76 -14.00 -3.41
N ARG A 94 -1.34 -14.69 -4.48
CA ARG A 94 -0.21 -15.63 -4.41
C ARG A 94 1.11 -14.90 -4.11
N ALA A 95 1.36 -13.77 -4.76
CA ALA A 95 2.52 -12.93 -4.49
C ALA A 95 2.49 -12.41 -3.06
N GLY A 96 1.35 -11.91 -2.61
CA GLY A 96 1.21 -11.31 -1.30
C GLY A 96 1.29 -12.31 -0.16
N LYS A 97 0.83 -13.55 -0.33
CA LYS A 97 1.04 -14.62 0.65
C LYS A 97 2.54 -14.91 0.88
N ARG A 98 3.36 -14.82 -0.17
CA ARG A 98 4.83 -14.95 -0.06
C ARG A 98 5.43 -13.76 0.69
N ALA A 99 5.02 -12.54 0.34
CA ALA A 99 5.45 -11.33 1.01
C ALA A 99 5.08 -11.36 2.51
N TYR A 100 3.83 -11.69 2.84
CA TYR A 100 3.32 -11.79 4.21
C TYR A 100 4.16 -12.74 5.08
N LYS A 101 4.56 -13.91 4.56
CA LYS A 101 5.49 -14.81 5.26
C LYS A 101 6.86 -14.14 5.52
N GLY A 102 7.34 -13.36 4.55
CA GLY A 102 8.56 -12.57 4.69
C GLY A 102 8.46 -11.55 5.83
N TYR A 103 7.36 -10.80 5.92
CA TYR A 103 7.12 -9.87 7.03
C TYR A 103 7.06 -10.59 8.37
N LYS A 104 6.27 -11.66 8.47
CA LYS A 104 6.15 -12.46 9.70
C LYS A 104 7.50 -12.95 10.23
N ASN A 105 8.41 -13.33 9.32
CA ASN A 105 9.72 -13.85 9.69
C ASN A 105 10.76 -12.77 10.01
N ARG A 106 10.65 -11.58 9.40
CA ARG A 106 11.64 -10.50 9.54
C ARG A 106 11.33 -9.52 10.66
N LYS A 107 10.04 -9.23 10.87
CA LYS A 107 9.55 -8.26 11.85
C LYS A 107 8.17 -8.68 12.33
N ALA A 108 8.12 -9.44 13.42
CA ALA A 108 6.86 -9.89 14.02
C ALA A 108 5.90 -8.74 14.40
N THR A 109 6.41 -7.50 14.47
CA THR A 109 5.69 -6.29 14.90
C THR A 109 5.55 -5.23 13.81
N SER A 110 5.78 -5.55 12.53
CA SER A 110 5.60 -4.56 11.45
C SER A 110 4.12 -4.14 11.34
N PRO A 111 3.77 -2.84 11.40
CA PRO A 111 2.41 -2.36 11.13
C PRO A 111 1.97 -2.54 9.67
N ILE A 112 2.90 -2.73 8.72
CA ILE A 112 2.58 -2.77 7.28
C ILE A 112 1.50 -3.82 6.96
N PRO A 113 1.65 -5.13 7.30
CA PRO A 113 0.63 -6.12 6.95
C PRO A 113 -0.75 -5.88 7.57
N LEU A 114 -0.82 -5.12 8.67
CA LEU A 114 -2.09 -4.79 9.34
C LEU A 114 -2.79 -3.60 8.68
N ILE A 115 -2.01 -2.65 8.15
CA ILE A 115 -2.54 -1.42 7.56
C ILE A 115 -2.75 -1.52 6.05
N ILE A 116 -2.09 -2.48 5.35
CA ILE A 116 -2.27 -2.66 3.90
C ILE A 116 -3.74 -2.69 3.46
N PRO A 117 -4.66 -3.44 4.08
CA PRO A 117 -6.05 -3.49 3.62
C PRO A 117 -6.67 -2.08 3.54
N THR A 118 -6.44 -1.25 4.57
CA THR A 118 -6.92 0.14 4.64
C THR A 118 -6.32 1.04 3.56
N LEU A 119 -5.10 0.76 3.13
CA LEU A 119 -4.36 1.58 2.17
C LEU A 119 -4.35 1.02 0.75
N LEU A 120 -4.93 -0.16 0.54
CA LEU A 120 -4.79 -0.92 -0.70
C LEU A 120 -5.27 -0.12 -1.91
N ALA A 121 -6.47 0.45 -1.82
CA ALA A 121 -7.06 1.22 -2.90
C ALA A 121 -6.27 2.51 -3.19
N ALA A 122 -5.81 3.23 -2.15
CA ALA A 122 -4.98 4.42 -2.32
C ALA A 122 -3.62 4.09 -2.95
N LEU A 123 -3.00 2.97 -2.54
CA LEU A 123 -1.76 2.46 -3.15
C LEU A 123 -1.98 2.06 -4.61
N ALA A 124 -3.13 1.46 -4.93
CA ALA A 124 -3.48 1.09 -6.29
C ALA A 124 -3.59 2.33 -7.19
N ARG A 125 -4.32 3.36 -6.75
CA ARG A 125 -4.43 4.65 -7.46
C ARG A 125 -3.09 5.32 -7.68
N TYR A 126 -2.25 5.34 -6.64
CA TYR A 126 -0.88 5.83 -6.78
C TYR A 126 -0.10 5.06 -7.86
N SER A 127 -0.29 3.74 -7.92
CA SER A 127 0.47 2.86 -8.80
C SER A 127 0.11 3.04 -10.28
N VAL A 128 -1.13 3.40 -10.62
CA VAL A 128 -1.56 3.63 -12.02
C VAL A 128 -0.65 4.65 -12.73
N GLY A 129 -0.26 5.72 -12.05
CA GLY A 129 0.62 6.76 -12.62
C GLY A 129 2.13 6.51 -12.44
N ASN A 130 2.53 5.46 -11.71
CA ASN A 130 3.91 5.26 -11.24
C ASN A 130 4.49 3.87 -11.54
N THR A 131 3.78 3.05 -12.32
CA THR A 131 4.37 1.88 -12.98
C THR A 131 5.11 2.34 -14.22
N SER A 132 6.39 2.73 -14.09
CA SER A 132 7.23 2.91 -15.28
C SER A 132 7.32 1.58 -16.04
N PRO A 133 7.16 1.58 -17.37
CA PRO A 133 7.54 0.41 -18.16
C PRO A 133 9.02 0.17 -17.92
N LYS A 134 9.42 -1.08 -17.64
CA LYS A 134 10.82 -1.48 -17.76
C LYS A 134 11.26 -1.07 -19.18
N SER A 135 12.10 -0.05 -19.29
CA SER A 135 12.80 0.26 -20.53
C SER A 135 13.55 -0.99 -20.95
N SER A 136 13.13 -1.58 -22.07
CA SER A 136 13.87 -2.61 -22.78
C SER A 136 15.23 -2.01 -23.15
N HIS A 137 16.29 -2.54 -22.56
CA HIS A 137 17.66 -2.39 -23.04
C HIS A 137 18.01 -3.57 -23.95
#